data_AF-U9U2B0-F1
#
_entry.id   AF-U9U2B0-F1
#
_cell.length_a   1.000
_cell.length_b   1.000
_cell.length_c   1.000
_cell.angle_alpha   90.00
_cell.angle_beta   90.00
_cell.angle_gamma   90.00
#
_symmetry.space_group_name_H-M   'P 1'
#
loop_
_entity.id
_entity.type
_entity.pdbx_description
1 polymer ?
#
loop_
_entity_poly.entity_id
_entity_poly.type
_entity_poly.pdbx_seq_one_letter_code
_entity_poly.pdbx_strand_id
1 'polypeptide(L)'
;MDIQFNIVNAICFMIVQIMVIYLNIFKIITIHQNIFILLAWGISIGVKYLHNQKIVHLDLRSENILLKYDEKEETLMPKISNFLWSREIYSGKTSAYPIITLSSGEEVWKRWYDPDRLRNKKRYDFLPPSDIYSLGLLFWEIAWCKPKNLPFKDVPIKNLYNHLTYNNYEKLPEFPDEYQCWGFLINGMWKLKAEDRCNIMTVELSMGKLFKGTDSP
;
A
#
# COMPACT_ATOMS: atom_id res chain seq x y z
N MET A 1 -9.91 -12.98 -23.65
CA MET A 1 -10.80 -13.25 -22.50
C MET A 1 -10.34 -12.36 -21.36
N ASP A 2 -10.64 -11.08 -21.45
CA ASP A 2 -10.24 -10.07 -20.47
C ASP A 2 -11.40 -9.79 -19.50
N ILE A 3 -11.66 -10.76 -18.61
CA ILE A 3 -12.66 -10.63 -17.53
C ILE A 3 -11.93 -10.38 -16.19
N GLN A 4 -10.94 -9.50 -16.22
CA GLN A 4 -10.49 -8.75 -15.04
C GLN A 4 -10.68 -7.27 -15.33
N PHE A 5 -11.94 -6.91 -15.47
CA PHE A 5 -12.37 -5.52 -15.40
C PHE A 5 -11.89 -4.96 -14.06
N ASN A 6 -11.01 -3.96 -14.13
CA ASN A 6 -10.36 -3.29 -12.99
C ASN A 6 -11.39 -2.94 -11.91
N ILE A 7 -11.47 -3.74 -10.84
CA ILE A 7 -12.39 -3.53 -9.72
C ILE A 7 -12.13 -2.16 -9.07
N VAL A 8 -10.88 -1.71 -8.99
CA VAL A 8 -10.53 -0.38 -8.46
C VAL A 8 -11.01 0.74 -9.39
N ASN A 9 -10.90 0.59 -10.72
CA ASN A 9 -11.41 1.59 -11.66
C ASN A 9 -12.93 1.59 -11.71
N ALA A 10 -13.58 0.43 -11.72
CA ALA A 10 -15.03 0.32 -11.75
C ALA A 10 -15.64 0.84 -10.45
N ILE A 11 -15.02 0.57 -9.29
CA ILE A 11 -15.49 1.09 -8.00
C ILE A 11 -15.19 2.58 -7.87
N CYS A 12 -14.01 3.08 -8.26
CA CYS A 12 -13.74 4.52 -8.20
C CYS A 12 -14.59 5.32 -9.20
N PHE A 13 -14.76 4.83 -10.44
CA PHE A 13 -15.67 5.45 -11.41
C PHE A 13 -17.14 5.29 -11.03
N MET A 14 -17.59 4.13 -10.52
CA MET A 14 -18.99 3.95 -10.09
C MET A 14 -19.30 4.73 -8.82
N ILE A 15 -18.41 4.78 -7.83
CA ILE A 15 -18.63 5.60 -6.62
C ILE A 15 -18.65 7.08 -7.01
N VAL A 16 -17.73 7.53 -7.86
CA VAL A 16 -17.75 8.92 -8.35
C VAL A 16 -19.02 9.19 -9.18
N GLN A 17 -19.43 8.32 -10.12
CA GLN A 17 -20.63 8.52 -10.93
C GLN A 17 -21.94 8.43 -10.13
N ILE A 18 -22.03 7.57 -9.13
CA ILE A 18 -23.22 7.42 -8.28
C ILE A 18 -23.36 8.62 -7.32
N MET A 19 -22.25 9.19 -6.82
CA MET A 19 -22.28 10.34 -5.92
C MET A 19 -22.39 11.71 -6.61
N VAL A 20 -21.97 11.82 -7.87
CA VAL A 20 -22.04 13.06 -8.68
C VAL A 20 -23.48 13.54 -8.94
N ILE A 21 -24.49 12.67 -8.77
CA ILE A 21 -25.87 13.01 -9.14
C ILE A 21 -26.54 13.97 -8.13
N TYR A 22 -26.05 14.12 -6.90
CA TYR A 22 -26.78 14.87 -5.86
C TYR A 22 -25.95 15.72 -4.87
N LEU A 23 -24.63 15.89 -5.02
CA LEU A 23 -23.78 16.51 -3.99
C LEU A 23 -22.88 17.65 -4.48
N ASN A 24 -22.64 18.64 -3.61
CA ASN A 24 -21.67 19.71 -3.81
C ASN A 24 -20.24 19.14 -3.91
N ILE A 25 -19.40 19.72 -4.78
CA ILE A 25 -17.99 19.35 -5.02
C ILE A 25 -17.20 19.17 -3.71
N PHE A 26 -17.39 20.02 -2.70
CA PHE A 26 -16.71 19.87 -1.41
C PHE A 26 -17.10 18.58 -0.67
N LYS A 27 -18.40 18.23 -0.67
CA LYS A 27 -18.86 16.96 -0.07
C LYS A 27 -18.31 15.75 -0.85
N ILE A 28 -18.20 15.84 -2.17
CA ILE A 28 -17.63 14.77 -3.01
C ILE A 28 -16.15 14.55 -2.65
N ILE A 29 -15.36 15.62 -2.48
CA ILE A 29 -13.94 15.54 -2.12
C ILE A 29 -13.77 14.89 -0.73
N THR A 30 -14.56 15.32 0.26
CA THR A 30 -14.51 14.77 1.62
C THR A 30 -14.90 13.28 1.66
N ILE A 31 -15.95 12.88 0.95
CA ILE A 31 -16.37 11.46 0.90
C ILE A 31 -15.29 10.59 0.25
N HIS A 32 -14.69 11.08 -0.83
CA HIS A 32 -13.61 10.39 -1.52
C HIS A 32 -12.37 10.21 -0.64
N GLN A 33 -11.99 11.22 0.15
CA GLN A 33 -10.88 11.15 1.10
C GLN A 33 -11.17 10.19 2.25
N ASN A 34 -12.38 10.20 2.80
CA ASN A 34 -12.79 9.28 3.87
C ASN A 34 -12.71 7.81 3.42
N ILE A 35 -13.11 7.51 2.18
CA ILE A 35 -12.97 6.16 1.61
C ILE A 35 -11.49 5.75 1.55
N PHE A 36 -10.59 6.64 1.13
CA PHE A 36 -9.17 6.30 1.02
C PHE A 36 -8.52 6.04 2.37
N ILE A 37 -8.88 6.84 3.38
CA ILE A 37 -8.42 6.66 4.75
C ILE A 37 -8.96 5.35 5.32
N LEU A 38 -10.24 5.04 5.08
CA LEU A 38 -10.85 3.77 5.45
C LEU A 38 -10.11 2.59 4.84
N LEU A 39 -9.80 2.64 3.54
CA LEU A 39 -9.06 1.60 2.84
C LEU A 39 -7.64 1.43 3.43
N ALA A 40 -6.89 2.52 3.58
CA ALA A 40 -5.55 2.49 4.14
C ALA A 40 -5.54 1.97 5.60
N TRP A 41 -6.52 2.38 6.42
CA TRP A 41 -6.68 1.86 7.77
C TRP A 41 -7.03 0.37 7.77
N GLY A 42 -8.00 -0.07 6.98
CA GLY A 42 -8.39 -1.48 6.88
C GLY A 42 -7.22 -2.38 6.42
N ILE A 43 -6.43 -1.93 5.44
CA ILE A 43 -5.21 -2.63 5.01
C ILE A 43 -4.20 -2.71 6.17
N SER A 44 -3.98 -1.62 6.90
CA SER A 44 -3.05 -1.61 8.03
C SER A 44 -3.46 -2.57 9.15
N ILE A 45 -4.76 -2.73 9.42
CA ILE A 45 -5.29 -3.75 10.34
C ILE A 45 -4.93 -5.15 9.83
N GLY A 46 -5.12 -5.42 8.54
CA GLY A 46 -4.76 -6.69 7.92
C GLY A 46 -3.26 -7.00 8.03
N VAL A 47 -2.38 -6.04 7.71
CA VAL A 47 -0.92 -6.22 7.83
C VAL A 47 -0.51 -6.40 9.29
N LYS A 48 -1.11 -5.65 10.22
CA LYS A 48 -0.89 -5.82 11.67
C LYS A 48 -1.25 -7.24 12.12
N TYR A 49 -2.37 -7.77 11.65
CA TYR A 49 -2.77 -9.15 11.93
C TYR A 49 -1.72 -10.14 11.42
N LEU A 50 -1.27 -10.01 10.16
CA LEU A 50 -0.23 -10.87 9.59
C LEU A 50 1.05 -10.83 10.42
N HIS A 51 1.56 -9.64 10.75
CA HIS A 51 2.79 -9.48 11.53
C HIS A 51 2.66 -10.07 12.94
N ASN A 52 1.48 -9.97 13.57
CA ASN A 52 1.19 -10.62 14.84
C ASN A 52 1.22 -12.15 14.75
N GLN A 53 0.75 -12.71 13.63
CA GLN A 53 0.87 -14.13 13.30
C GLN A 53 2.28 -14.53 12.81
N LYS A 54 3.26 -13.63 12.90
CA LYS A 54 4.64 -13.82 12.40
C LYS A 54 4.70 -14.07 10.90
N ILE A 55 3.71 -13.60 10.14
CA ILE A 55 3.67 -13.68 8.68
C ILE A 55 4.06 -12.32 8.10
N VAL A 56 5.01 -12.31 7.17
CA VAL A 56 5.35 -11.16 6.32
C VAL A 56 4.84 -11.43 4.92
N HIS A 57 4.23 -10.46 4.27
CA HIS A 57 3.58 -10.63 2.97
C HIS A 57 4.55 -10.55 1.78
N LEU A 58 5.46 -9.58 1.80
CA LEU A 58 6.49 -9.31 0.79
C LEU A 58 5.99 -8.92 -0.62
N ASP A 59 4.69 -8.65 -0.78
CA ASP A 59 4.06 -8.21 -2.04
C ASP A 59 2.87 -7.26 -1.80
N LEU A 60 3.01 -6.30 -0.88
CA LEU A 60 1.94 -5.33 -0.62
C LEU A 60 1.95 -4.25 -1.71
N ARG A 61 0.93 -4.27 -2.56
CA ARG A 61 0.69 -3.31 -3.65
C ARG A 61 -0.76 -3.34 -4.08
N SER A 62 -1.19 -2.33 -4.85
CA SER A 62 -2.61 -2.14 -5.16
C SER A 62 -3.23 -3.33 -5.88
N GLU A 63 -2.47 -4.04 -6.73
CA GLU A 63 -2.98 -5.23 -7.43
C GLU A 63 -3.28 -6.43 -6.53
N ASN A 64 -2.74 -6.43 -5.31
CA ASN A 64 -2.94 -7.49 -4.32
C ASN A 64 -3.96 -7.11 -3.23
N ILE A 65 -4.63 -5.96 -3.36
CA ILE A 65 -5.73 -5.56 -2.49
C ILE A 65 -7.06 -5.80 -3.21
N LEU A 66 -7.86 -6.70 -2.66
CA LEU A 66 -9.23 -6.94 -3.11
C LEU A 66 -10.20 -6.07 -2.33
N LEU A 67 -11.24 -5.56 -2.99
CA LEU A 67 -12.29 -4.78 -2.35
C LEU A 67 -13.57 -5.61 -2.32
N LYS A 68 -14.17 -5.73 -1.14
CA LYS A 68 -15.50 -6.32 -0.95
C LYS A 68 -16.44 -5.24 -0.43
N TYR A 69 -17.58 -5.04 -1.09
CA TYR A 69 -18.65 -4.22 -0.52
C TYR A 69 -19.40 -5.01 0.54
N ASP A 70 -19.55 -4.43 1.73
CA ASP A 70 -20.43 -4.92 2.78
C ASP A 70 -21.75 -4.18 2.69
N GLU A 71 -22.80 -4.88 2.24
CA GLU A 71 -24.14 -4.32 2.07
C GLU A 71 -24.79 -3.93 3.40
N LYS A 72 -24.42 -4.60 4.50
CA LYS A 72 -25.03 -4.34 5.79
C LYS A 72 -24.48 -3.07 6.42
N GLU A 73 -23.17 -2.88 6.33
CA GLU A 73 -22.48 -1.72 6.88
C GLU A 73 -22.30 -0.61 5.84
N GLU A 74 -22.84 -0.79 4.62
CA GLU A 74 -22.71 0.10 3.45
C GLU A 74 -21.27 0.58 3.17
N THR A 75 -20.28 -0.27 3.43
CA THR A 75 -18.84 0.11 3.40
C THR A 75 -18.01 -0.78 2.50
N LEU A 76 -16.90 -0.24 1.99
CA LEU A 76 -15.89 -1.02 1.27
C LEU A 76 -14.85 -1.57 2.25
N MET A 77 -14.69 -2.90 2.22
CA MET A 77 -13.71 -3.62 3.02
C MET A 77 -12.51 -4.05 2.16
N PRO A 78 -11.29 -3.58 2.44
CA PRO A 78 -10.09 -4.08 1.79
C PRO A 78 -9.69 -5.46 2.35
N LYS A 79 -9.21 -6.34 1.48
CA LYS A 79 -8.66 -7.66 1.82
C LYS A 79 -7.33 -7.86 1.13
N ILE A 80 -6.32 -8.21 1.92
CA ILE A 80 -4.98 -8.55 1.42
C ILE A 80 -5.04 -9.94 0.76
N SER A 81 -4.44 -10.07 -0.42
CA SER A 81 -4.43 -11.29 -1.24
C SER A 81 -3.04 -11.58 -1.80
N ASN A 82 -2.88 -12.71 -2.48
CA ASN A 82 -1.62 -13.14 -3.11
C ASN A 82 -0.45 -13.34 -2.12
N PHE A 83 -0.54 -14.42 -1.35
CA PHE A 83 0.47 -14.80 -0.34
C PHE A 83 1.65 -15.60 -0.92
N LEU A 84 1.89 -15.54 -2.24
CA LEU A 84 2.91 -16.35 -2.91
C LEU A 84 4.33 -16.06 -2.39
N TRP A 85 4.61 -14.80 -2.03
CA TRP A 85 5.88 -14.39 -1.44
C TRP A 85 5.88 -14.36 0.08
N SER A 86 4.76 -14.70 0.72
CA SER A 86 4.63 -14.61 2.16
C SER A 86 5.55 -15.59 2.89
N ARG A 87 5.97 -15.21 4.09
CA ARG A 87 6.92 -15.96 4.91
C ARG A 87 6.49 -15.96 6.37
N GLU A 88 6.53 -17.12 6.99
CA GLU A 88 6.46 -17.24 8.44
C GLU A 88 7.86 -17.04 9.03
N ILE A 89 8.03 -16.00 9.83
CA ILE A 89 9.26 -15.70 10.54
C ILE A 89 9.39 -16.66 11.73
N TYR A 90 10.61 -17.10 12.02
CA TYR A 90 10.93 -17.99 13.15
C TYR A 90 10.46 -19.45 13.02
N SER A 91 9.93 -19.87 11.86
CA SER A 91 9.49 -21.26 11.64
C SER A 91 10.63 -22.29 11.54
N GLY A 92 11.89 -21.85 11.48
CA GLY A 92 13.06 -22.73 11.31
C GLY A 92 13.12 -23.47 9.96
N LYS A 93 12.08 -23.32 9.12
CA LYS A 93 11.98 -23.95 7.81
C LYS A 93 12.68 -23.08 6.77
N THR A 94 13.56 -23.70 5.98
CA THR A 94 14.21 -23.06 4.84
C THR A 94 13.13 -22.65 3.84
N SER A 95 12.75 -21.37 3.86
CA SER A 95 11.72 -20.87 2.96
C SER A 95 12.32 -20.71 1.57
N ALA A 96 11.99 -21.61 0.65
CA ALA A 96 12.35 -21.46 -0.75
C ALA A 96 11.64 -20.22 -1.32
N TYR A 97 12.38 -19.35 -2.02
CA TYR A 97 11.72 -18.39 -2.90
C TYR A 97 11.02 -19.18 -3.99
N PRO A 98 9.72 -18.93 -4.27
CA PRO A 98 9.11 -19.51 -5.45
C PRO A 98 9.95 -19.08 -6.64
N ILE A 99 10.44 -20.06 -7.41
CA ILE A 99 11.13 -19.80 -8.67
C ILE A 99 10.03 -19.34 -9.62
N ILE A 100 9.84 -18.03 -9.71
CA ILE A 100 8.96 -17.44 -10.70
C ILE A 100 9.82 -17.21 -11.93
N THR A 101 9.82 -18.19 -12.83
CA THR A 101 10.40 -18.03 -14.16
C THR A 101 9.39 -17.25 -15.00
N LEU A 102 9.52 -15.93 -15.06
CA LEU A 102 8.80 -15.19 -16.08
C LEU A 102 9.53 -15.29 -17.40
N SER A 103 8.79 -15.67 -18.43
CA SER A 103 9.18 -15.55 -19.83
C SER A 103 9.36 -14.06 -20.15
N SER A 104 10.60 -13.56 -20.02
CA SER A 104 11.05 -12.25 -20.50
C SER A 104 10.09 -11.07 -20.26
N GLY A 105 10.24 -10.39 -19.12
CA GLY A 105 9.60 -9.11 -18.83
C GLY A 105 10.32 -8.40 -17.69
N GLU A 106 10.25 -7.07 -17.62
CA GLU A 106 10.68 -6.33 -16.43
C GLU A 106 9.83 -6.82 -15.24
N GLU A 107 10.47 -7.24 -14.13
CA GLU A 107 9.79 -7.72 -12.94
C GLU A 107 9.13 -6.54 -12.19
N VAL A 108 8.02 -6.02 -12.73
CA VAL A 108 7.39 -4.74 -12.34
C VAL A 108 7.13 -4.64 -10.83
N TRP A 109 6.78 -5.74 -10.17
CA TRP A 109 6.57 -5.79 -8.71
C TRP A 109 7.79 -5.38 -7.88
N LYS A 110 9.01 -5.44 -8.46
CA LYS A 110 10.24 -4.98 -7.80
C LYS A 110 10.23 -3.46 -7.54
N ARG A 111 9.32 -2.69 -8.14
CA ARG A 111 9.13 -1.27 -7.82
C ARG A 111 8.66 -1.04 -6.38
N TRP A 112 8.02 -2.04 -5.77
CA TRP A 112 7.61 -2.01 -4.36
C TRP A 112 8.65 -2.64 -3.42
N TYR A 113 9.78 -3.13 -3.93
CA TYR A 113 10.82 -3.69 -3.10
C TYR A 113 11.49 -2.59 -2.29
N ASP A 114 11.71 -2.89 -1.02
CA ASP A 114 12.53 -2.03 -0.19
C ASP A 114 14.01 -2.09 -0.63
N PRO A 115 14.81 -1.06 -0.28
CA PRO A 115 16.22 -0.95 -0.65
C PRO A 115 17.08 -2.21 -0.41
N ASP A 116 16.85 -2.96 0.67
CA ASP A 116 17.64 -4.16 0.94
C ASP A 116 17.28 -5.32 0.00
N ARG A 117 16.00 -5.47 -0.35
CA ARG A 117 15.52 -6.42 -1.35
C ARG A 117 15.99 -6.07 -2.76
N LEU A 118 16.04 -4.78 -3.12
CA LEU A 118 16.60 -4.33 -4.40
C LEU A 118 18.08 -4.71 -4.58
N ARG A 119 18.83 -4.80 -3.48
CA ARG A 119 20.24 -5.24 -3.46
C ARG A 119 20.45 -6.74 -3.38
N ASN A 120 19.37 -7.54 -3.42
CA ASN A 120 19.42 -8.99 -3.22
C ASN A 120 20.13 -9.39 -1.90
N LYS A 121 20.08 -8.53 -0.86
CA LYS A 121 20.58 -8.94 0.46
C LYS A 121 19.61 -9.97 1.04
N LYS A 122 20.04 -11.21 1.17
CA LYS A 122 19.30 -12.26 1.88
C LYS A 122 19.43 -12.06 3.39
N ARG A 123 18.78 -11.03 3.92
CA ARG A 123 18.72 -10.76 5.36
C ARG A 123 17.31 -11.07 5.87
N TYR A 124 17.14 -12.29 6.37
CA TYR A 124 15.86 -12.79 6.87
C TYR A 124 15.39 -12.09 8.17
N ASP A 125 16.30 -11.43 8.88
CA ASP A 125 16.00 -10.73 10.14
C ASP A 125 15.32 -9.36 9.95
N PHE A 126 15.21 -8.87 8.72
CA PHE A 126 14.70 -7.53 8.39
C PHE A 126 13.43 -7.54 7.53
N LEU A 127 12.65 -8.62 7.58
CA LEU A 127 11.49 -8.79 6.70
C LEU A 127 10.25 -7.96 7.08
N PRO A 128 9.83 -7.79 8.35
CA PRO A 128 8.66 -6.96 8.66
C PRO A 128 8.80 -5.50 8.18
N PRO A 129 9.96 -4.83 8.32
CA PRO A 129 10.17 -3.51 7.73
C PRO A 129 10.07 -3.46 6.20
N SER A 130 10.26 -4.58 5.48
CA SER A 130 10.02 -4.63 4.03
C SER A 130 8.53 -4.46 3.69
N ASP A 131 7.64 -5.09 4.47
CA ASP A 131 6.20 -4.88 4.31
C ASP A 131 5.83 -3.42 4.56
N ILE A 132 6.41 -2.78 5.59
CA ILE A 132 6.16 -1.37 5.89
C ILE A 132 6.54 -0.47 4.71
N TYR A 133 7.70 -0.71 4.09
CA TYR A 133 8.13 0.05 2.92
C TYR A 133 7.14 -0.08 1.76
N SER A 134 6.78 -1.32 1.42
CA SER A 134 5.82 -1.59 0.33
C SER A 134 4.42 -1.04 0.65
N LEU A 135 3.99 -1.08 1.92
CA LEU A 135 2.75 -0.49 2.39
C LEU A 135 2.77 1.04 2.26
N GLY A 136 3.93 1.69 2.44
CA GLY A 136 4.09 3.12 2.22
C GLY A 136 3.89 3.50 0.76
N LEU A 137 4.42 2.70 -0.17
CA LEU A 137 4.17 2.86 -1.60
C LEU A 137 2.71 2.57 -1.98
N LEU A 138 2.08 1.57 -1.38
CA LEU A 138 0.65 1.32 -1.54
C LEU A 138 -0.20 2.49 -1.03
N PHE A 139 0.15 3.08 0.11
CA PHE A 139 -0.53 4.28 0.61
C PHE A 139 -0.33 5.47 -0.31
N TRP A 140 0.84 5.62 -0.92
CA TRP A 140 1.10 6.60 -1.97
C TRP A 140 0.24 6.35 -3.22
N GLU A 141 0.06 5.10 -3.65
CA GLU A 141 -0.84 4.75 -4.76
C GLU A 141 -2.29 5.16 -4.46
N ILE A 142 -2.77 4.83 -3.26
CA ILE A 142 -4.12 5.18 -2.78
C ILE A 142 -4.30 6.70 -2.76
N ALA A 143 -3.32 7.43 -2.23
CA ALA A 143 -3.38 8.89 -2.13
C ALA A 143 -3.42 9.58 -3.50
N TRP A 144 -2.70 9.06 -4.49
CA TRP A 144 -2.76 9.60 -5.86
C TRP A 144 -4.03 9.21 -6.61
N CYS A 145 -4.60 8.04 -6.31
CA CYS A 145 -5.75 7.45 -6.99
C CYS A 145 -5.70 7.57 -8.52
N LYS A 146 -4.54 7.26 -9.10
CA LYS A 146 -4.31 7.32 -10.55
C LYS A 146 -4.23 5.92 -11.13
N PRO A 147 -4.95 5.64 -12.24
CA PRO A 147 -4.89 4.33 -12.87
C PRO A 147 -3.46 4.06 -13.37
N LYS A 148 -2.96 2.86 -13.11
CA LYS A 148 -1.63 2.40 -13.53
C LYS A 148 -0.49 3.31 -13.07
N ASN A 149 -0.64 3.96 -11.92
CA ASN A 149 0.40 4.80 -11.33
C ASN A 149 1.47 3.94 -10.65
N LEU A 150 2.50 3.56 -11.42
CA LEU A 150 3.60 2.75 -10.90
C LEU A 150 4.57 3.60 -10.09
N PRO A 151 5.03 3.13 -8.91
CA PRO A 151 6.13 3.75 -8.21
C PRO A 151 7.40 3.82 -9.06
N PHE A 152 8.02 4.99 -9.05
CA PHE A 152 9.23 5.34 -9.74
C PHE A 152 9.18 5.02 -11.23
N LYS A 153 8.02 5.20 -11.87
CA LYS A 153 7.76 4.75 -13.26
C LYS A 153 8.85 5.15 -14.26
N ASP A 154 9.44 6.34 -14.07
CA ASP A 154 10.44 6.93 -14.97
C ASP A 154 11.88 6.48 -14.64
N VAL A 155 12.06 5.68 -13.59
CA VAL A 155 13.34 5.11 -13.16
C VAL A 155 13.37 3.61 -13.52
N PRO A 156 14.37 3.15 -14.29
CA PRO A 156 14.56 1.72 -14.54
C PRO A 156 14.75 0.94 -13.24
N ILE A 157 14.13 -0.23 -13.09
CA ILE A 157 14.16 -1.00 -11.81
C ILE A 157 15.59 -1.26 -11.34
N LYS A 158 16.51 -1.59 -12.25
CA LYS A 158 17.94 -1.82 -11.96
C LYS A 158 18.65 -0.63 -11.32
N ASN A 159 18.14 0.59 -11.51
CA ASN A 159 18.71 1.82 -10.99
C ASN A 159 18.00 2.33 -9.72
N LEU A 160 16.90 1.70 -9.29
CA LEU A 160 16.08 2.18 -8.16
C LEU A 160 16.86 2.28 -6.86
N TYR A 161 17.71 1.29 -6.55
CA TYR A 161 18.51 1.34 -5.33
C TYR A 161 19.39 2.60 -5.29
N ASN A 162 20.14 2.86 -6.36
CA ASN A 162 21.00 4.04 -6.45
C ASN A 162 20.16 5.33 -6.38
N HIS A 163 19.02 5.37 -7.07
CA HIS A 163 18.10 6.51 -7.02
C HIS A 163 17.67 6.85 -5.58
N LEU A 164 17.28 5.83 -4.81
CA LEU A 164 16.88 5.98 -3.40
C LEU A 164 18.03 6.41 -2.49
N THR A 165 19.28 6.02 -2.77
CA THR A 165 20.44 6.46 -1.96
C THR A 165 20.73 7.96 -2.05
N TYR A 166 20.23 8.64 -3.09
CA TYR A 166 20.27 10.09 -3.21
C TYR A 166 19.05 10.77 -2.56
N ASN A 167 18.24 10.05 -1.78
CA ASN A 167 16.99 10.52 -1.17
C ASN A 167 15.92 10.98 -2.18
N ASN A 168 15.96 10.44 -3.40
CA ASN A 168 14.93 10.68 -4.39
C ASN A 168 13.76 9.72 -4.13
N TYR A 169 12.81 10.15 -3.29
CA TYR A 169 11.55 9.45 -3.05
C TYR A 169 10.46 9.95 -3.99
N GLU A 170 9.37 9.21 -4.06
CA GLU A 170 8.21 9.60 -4.85
C GLU A 170 7.61 10.93 -4.38
N LYS A 171 7.04 11.70 -5.32
CA LYS A 171 6.36 12.95 -4.98
C LYS A 171 5.01 12.62 -4.36
N LEU A 172 4.75 13.13 -3.16
CA LEU A 172 3.43 13.06 -2.54
C LEU A 172 2.42 13.98 -3.26
N PRO A 173 1.14 13.61 -3.37
CA PRO A 173 0.11 14.55 -3.79
C PRO A 173 -0.03 15.67 -2.75
N GLU A 174 -0.65 16.78 -3.15
CA GLU A 174 -1.02 17.83 -2.21
C GLU A 174 -2.16 17.32 -1.32
N PHE A 175 -1.91 17.25 -0.01
CA PHE A 175 -2.91 16.89 0.98
C PHE A 175 -3.50 18.16 1.59
N PRO A 176 -4.83 18.22 1.81
CA PRO A 176 -5.42 19.20 2.71
C PRO A 176 -4.78 19.15 4.10
N ASP A 177 -4.82 20.27 4.84
CA ASP A 177 -4.16 20.40 6.15
C ASP A 177 -4.53 19.28 7.13
N GLU A 178 -5.80 18.90 7.15
CA GLU A 178 -6.34 17.81 7.98
C GLU A 178 -5.72 16.42 7.66
N TYR A 179 -5.19 16.22 6.45
CA TYR A 179 -4.59 14.95 6.01
C TYR A 179 -3.06 15.01 5.83
N GLN A 180 -2.40 16.11 6.19
CA GLN A 180 -0.93 16.21 6.11
C GLN A 180 -0.21 15.10 6.90
N CYS A 181 -0.83 14.62 7.99
CA CYS A 181 -0.32 13.51 8.78
C CYS A 181 -0.15 12.21 7.96
N TRP A 182 -0.95 12.00 6.91
CA TRP A 182 -0.79 10.88 5.98
C TRP A 182 0.54 11.00 5.23
N GLY A 183 0.85 12.18 4.69
CA GLY A 183 2.15 12.44 4.03
C GLY A 183 3.34 12.20 4.96
N PHE A 184 3.26 12.66 6.21
CA PHE A 184 4.31 12.38 7.22
C PHE A 184 4.44 10.89 7.53
N LEU A 185 3.31 10.16 7.58
CA LEU A 185 3.31 8.73 7.81
C LEU A 185 3.98 7.97 6.66
N ILE A 186 3.61 8.26 5.39
CA ILE A 186 4.27 7.66 4.21
C ILE A 186 5.78 7.93 4.25
N ASN A 187 6.17 9.16 4.59
CA ASN A 187 7.58 9.53 4.74
C ASN A 187 8.33 8.74 5.82
N GLY A 188 7.65 8.32 6.88
CA GLY A 188 8.17 7.43 7.91
C GLY A 188 8.20 5.95 7.50
N MET A 189 7.40 5.53 6.54
CA MET A 189 7.30 4.13 6.10
C MET A 189 8.34 3.76 5.05
N TRP A 190 8.64 4.66 4.11
CA TRP A 190 9.52 4.36 2.98
C TRP A 190 10.98 4.81 3.16
N LYS A 191 11.48 4.90 4.40
CA LYS A 191 12.87 5.28 4.69
C LYS A 191 13.87 4.27 4.09
N LEU A 192 15.04 4.77 3.68
CA LEU A 192 16.12 3.96 3.09
C LEU A 192 16.53 2.80 4.01
N LYS A 193 16.85 3.10 5.28
CA LYS A 193 17.21 2.07 6.27
C LYS A 193 15.97 1.46 6.89
N ALA A 194 15.98 0.14 7.07
CA ALA A 194 14.88 -0.60 7.67
C ALA A 194 14.61 -0.19 9.12
N GLU A 195 15.65 0.07 9.92
CA GLU A 195 15.52 0.47 11.33
C GLU A 195 14.87 1.86 11.53
N ASP A 196 14.95 2.73 10.52
CA ASP A 196 14.39 4.09 10.58
C ASP A 196 12.88 4.11 10.22
N ARG A 197 12.33 2.98 9.75
CA ARG A 197 10.92 2.88 9.36
C ARG A 197 10.05 2.72 10.60
N CYS A 198 8.88 3.37 10.61
CA CYS A 198 7.90 3.13 11.65
C CYS A 198 7.40 1.67 11.65
N ASN A 199 6.93 1.15 12.79
CA ASN A 199 6.37 -0.20 12.83
C ASN A 199 4.87 -0.21 12.46
N ILE A 200 4.33 -1.41 12.22
CA ILE A 200 2.92 -1.57 11.81
C ILE A 200 1.91 -1.06 12.85
N MET A 201 2.26 -1.10 14.15
CA MET A 201 1.40 -0.55 15.21
C MET A 201 1.28 0.97 15.07
N THR A 202 2.38 1.66 14.81
CA THR A 202 2.39 3.11 14.56
C THR A 202 1.56 3.47 13.33
N VAL A 203 1.67 2.68 12.25
CA VAL A 203 0.90 2.90 11.02
C VAL A 203 -0.60 2.74 11.27
N GLU A 204 -1.02 1.61 11.86
CA GLU A 204 -2.43 1.34 12.10
C GLU A 204 -3.07 2.34 13.07
N LEU A 205 -2.39 2.70 14.15
CA LEU A 205 -2.88 3.70 15.09
C LEU A 205 -2.98 5.09 14.46
N SER A 206 -2.01 5.48 13.62
CA SER A 206 -2.03 6.78 12.94
C SER A 206 -3.20 6.87 11.95
N MET A 207 -3.39 5.84 11.13
CA MET A 207 -4.51 5.78 10.17
C MET A 207 -5.86 5.70 10.88
N GLY A 208 -5.97 4.93 11.97
CA GLY A 208 -7.20 4.83 12.75
C GLY A 208 -7.57 6.14 13.44
N LYS A 209 -6.59 6.93 13.89
CA LYS A 209 -6.82 8.30 14.40
C LYS A 209 -7.31 9.23 13.30
N LEU A 210 -6.69 9.15 12.12
CA LEU A 210 -7.08 9.96 10.97
C LEU A 210 -8.54 9.66 10.58
N PHE A 211 -8.92 8.39 10.53
CA PHE A 211 -10.30 7.96 10.24
C PHE A 211 -11.31 8.39 11.32
N LYS A 212 -11.00 8.16 12.61
CA LYS A 212 -11.94 8.53 13.70
C LYS A 212 -12.07 10.04 13.89
N GLY A 213 -11.05 10.79 13.51
CA GLY A 213 -11.06 12.26 13.53
C GLY A 213 -11.98 12.87 12.45
N THR A 214 -12.22 12.16 11.34
CA THR A 214 -13.16 12.59 10.28
C THR A 214 -14.63 12.30 10.60
N ASP A 215 -14.91 11.47 11.62
CA ASP A 215 -16.27 11.13 12.08
C ASP A 215 -16.81 12.10 13.16
N SER A 216 -16.09 13.18 13.46
CA SER A 216 -16.58 14.23 14.39
C SER A 216 -17.47 15.22 13.63
N PRO A 217 -18.69 15.51 14.13
CA PRO A 217 -19.75 16.23 13.40
C PRO A 217 -19.41 17.68 13.05
#